data_AF-A0A7S4BU65-F1
#
_entry.id   AF-A0A7S4BU65-F1
#
_cell.length_a   1.000
_cell.length_b   1.000
_cell.length_c   1.000
_cell.angle_alpha   90.00
_cell.angle_beta   90.00
_cell.angle_gamma   90.00
#
_symmetry.space_group_name_H-M   'P 1'
#
loop_
_entity.id
_entity.type
_entity.pdbx_description
1 polymer ?
#
loop_
_entity_poly.entity_id
_entity_poly.type
_entity_poly.pdbx_seq_one_letter_code
_entity_poly.pdbx_strand_id
1 'polypeptide(L)'
;MRDVPAPRQVCCAGGHSLALTASGDVLSWGSAKRGLLGQTSAPETALEADPDDESEVFRTSPRRVDALEGRTIVSIACAESHNLALDADGRVWAWGSAEHGRLGIAETDALPSDPYDTTTLHKIQPVPTVVCGLQGKRVTQLACADFHSLCLTEQGDVWAWGSARYGLLAMEDVSGLRTFPDDEHEVFQPTPIFLEGLRGTRIVQVSCAKQHNVVVDQSGGVWAWGSARYGRVGIENIGELPTDPDDEQEVFTPEPTLLHALRGEVIVQVACAAYHSLALSADGEVWAWGSARYGLLGLDDVDALPADPDDEQEVFQPTPTRVDGLCGKRVVQVVCSEQNSMAVCADGDVWSWGAADCGLLGTDDVDSLASEEALRTSILVGPIYFSAAPLQLPGVHDAVQVALANKHALVLCALDRDEATGAAGVCAALGKLLDDGTGADVHFTVGDSSRTFRAHRLILCARSEYFSRMFGETATASGLAEAALQQVRVEECTEFAFEAMLRWIYTGRVDLHDETLADVVDVADRRAAHTPDRRVRVRVPALSFQISTARTSSGLRQIHARSADAAKLDAFLGVRVSLQG
;
A
#
# COMPACT_ATOMS: atom_id res chain seq x y z
N MET A 1 -16.39 -2.52 9.57
CA MET A 1 -15.77 -1.25 9.10
C MET A 1 -16.32 0.02 9.75
N ARG A 2 -17.29 0.02 10.69
CA ARG A 2 -17.80 1.29 11.28
C ARG A 2 -17.15 1.73 12.59
N ASP A 3 -16.30 0.91 13.19
CA ASP A 3 -15.67 1.16 14.50
C ASP A 3 -14.14 1.27 14.41
N VAL A 4 -13.62 1.60 13.22
CA VAL A 4 -12.19 1.92 13.00
C VAL A 4 -12.10 3.44 12.83
N PRO A 5 -11.36 4.16 13.70
CA PRO A 5 -11.14 5.60 13.55
C PRO A 5 -10.45 5.91 12.21
N ALA A 6 -10.71 7.09 11.65
CA ALA A 6 -10.04 7.52 10.42
C ALA A 6 -8.50 7.47 10.60
N PRO A 7 -7.75 6.87 9.65
CA PRO A 7 -6.30 6.80 9.74
C PRO A 7 -5.67 8.17 9.44
N ARG A 8 -4.61 8.50 10.19
CA ARG A 8 -3.73 9.67 10.01
C ARG A 8 -2.50 9.36 9.14
N GLN A 9 -2.24 8.09 8.90
CA GLN A 9 -1.20 7.58 8.00
C GLN A 9 -1.55 6.15 7.62
N VAL A 10 -1.27 5.74 6.39
CA VAL A 10 -1.22 4.33 5.99
C VAL A 10 0.05 4.09 5.20
N CYS A 11 0.63 2.91 5.34
CA CYS A 11 1.74 2.41 4.54
C CYS A 11 1.43 0.99 4.08
N CYS A 12 1.90 0.62 2.89
CA CYS A 12 1.65 -0.68 2.28
C CYS A 12 2.91 -1.12 1.52
N ALA A 13 3.20 -2.43 1.51
CA ALA A 13 4.35 -3.02 0.82
C ALA A 13 4.16 -4.54 0.70
N GLY A 14 4.79 -5.19 -0.29
CA GLY A 14 4.80 -6.65 -0.47
C GLY A 14 3.41 -7.29 -0.66
N GLY A 15 2.76 -7.59 0.46
CA GLY A 15 1.40 -8.12 0.54
C GLY A 15 0.64 -7.72 1.82
N HIS A 16 1.10 -6.70 2.56
CA HIS A 16 0.46 -6.23 3.80
C HIS A 16 0.36 -4.71 3.87
N SER A 17 -0.35 -4.23 4.89
CA SER A 17 -0.63 -2.81 5.10
C SER A 17 -0.75 -2.49 6.57
N LEU A 18 -0.28 -1.30 6.93
CA LEU A 18 -0.35 -0.72 8.27
C LEU A 18 -1.11 0.61 8.23
N ALA A 19 -2.07 0.79 9.14
CA ALA A 19 -2.75 2.07 9.34
C ALA A 19 -2.48 2.59 10.76
N LEU A 20 -2.12 3.88 10.86
CA LEU A 20 -2.02 4.61 12.11
C LEU A 20 -3.30 5.43 12.30
N THR A 21 -4.03 5.22 13.38
CA THR A 21 -5.24 6.00 13.71
C THR A 21 -4.91 7.37 14.31
N ALA A 22 -5.89 8.28 14.33
CA ALA A 22 -5.76 9.57 15.03
C ALA A 22 -5.51 9.43 16.56
N SER A 23 -5.86 8.30 17.18
CA SER A 23 -5.56 7.99 18.59
C SER A 23 -4.13 7.50 18.83
N GLY A 24 -3.36 7.23 17.77
CA GLY A 24 -2.01 6.67 17.85
C GLY A 24 -1.98 5.13 17.91
N ASP A 25 -3.06 4.46 17.54
CA ASP A 25 -3.14 2.99 17.44
C ASP A 25 -2.69 2.52 16.06
N VAL A 26 -1.90 1.45 16.01
CA VAL A 26 -1.51 0.80 14.75
C VAL A 26 -2.42 -0.39 14.47
N LEU A 27 -2.91 -0.46 13.24
CA LEU A 27 -3.69 -1.56 12.69
C LEU A 27 -2.92 -2.22 11.56
N SER A 28 -2.99 -3.56 11.44
CA SER A 28 -2.33 -4.34 10.40
C SER A 28 -3.29 -5.30 9.70
N TRP A 29 -3.10 -5.52 8.39
CA TRP A 29 -3.78 -6.57 7.61
C TRP A 29 -2.97 -6.96 6.36
N GLY A 30 -3.40 -7.99 5.65
CA GLY A 30 -2.69 -8.62 4.53
C GLY A 30 -1.96 -9.89 4.94
N SER A 31 -0.84 -10.21 4.27
CA SER A 31 -0.06 -11.43 4.54
C SER A 31 0.49 -11.46 5.96
N ALA A 32 0.38 -12.63 6.62
CA ALA A 32 0.96 -12.88 7.95
C ALA A 32 2.33 -13.57 7.92
N LYS A 33 2.87 -13.87 6.72
CA LYS A 33 4.24 -14.41 6.55
C LYS A 33 5.26 -13.51 7.26
N ARG A 34 6.40 -14.10 7.67
CA ARG A 34 7.52 -13.39 8.32
C ARG A 34 7.13 -12.53 9.54
N GLY A 35 5.99 -12.79 10.18
CA GLY A 35 5.51 -12.03 11.34
C GLY A 35 5.04 -10.59 11.04
N LEU A 36 4.82 -10.23 9.78
CA LEU A 36 4.57 -8.86 9.30
C LEU A 36 3.38 -8.13 9.97
N LEU A 37 2.40 -8.87 10.51
CA LEU A 37 1.24 -8.28 11.19
C LEU A 37 1.48 -7.94 12.67
N GLY A 38 2.67 -8.21 13.22
CA GLY A 38 3.05 -7.76 14.57
C GLY A 38 2.24 -8.39 15.73
N GLN A 39 1.76 -9.62 15.55
CA GLN A 39 0.89 -10.29 16.52
C GLN A 39 1.51 -11.55 17.15
N THR A 40 1.31 -11.68 18.47
CA THR A 40 1.70 -12.84 19.30
C THR A 40 0.95 -14.15 18.98
N SER A 41 -0.12 -14.09 18.19
CA SER A 41 -1.02 -15.22 17.92
C SER A 41 -0.92 -15.80 16.50
N ALA A 42 0.13 -15.48 15.75
CA ALA A 42 0.44 -16.23 14.54
C ALA A 42 0.84 -17.66 14.96
N PRO A 43 0.25 -18.72 14.38
CA PRO A 43 0.71 -20.08 14.66
C PRO A 43 2.18 -20.22 14.21
N GLU A 44 2.99 -21.00 14.94
CA GLU A 44 4.41 -21.21 14.61
C GLU A 44 4.60 -21.64 13.15
N THR A 45 3.67 -22.43 12.61
CA THR A 45 3.64 -22.85 11.19
C THR A 45 3.54 -21.70 10.18
N ALA A 46 3.05 -20.52 10.56
CA ALA A 46 3.01 -19.33 9.69
C ALA A 46 4.23 -18.42 9.87
N LEU A 47 5.05 -18.69 10.88
CA LEU A 47 6.33 -18.02 11.13
C LEU A 47 7.48 -18.81 10.49
N GLU A 48 7.41 -20.14 10.50
CA GLU A 48 8.40 -21.04 9.89
C GLU A 48 7.97 -21.57 8.50
N ALA A 49 6.87 -21.08 7.94
CA ALA A 49 6.48 -21.40 6.57
C ALA A 49 7.60 -21.03 5.59
N ASP A 50 7.87 -21.94 4.65
CA ASP A 50 8.78 -21.68 3.53
C ASP A 50 8.31 -20.38 2.82
N PRO A 51 9.21 -19.43 2.47
CA PRO A 51 8.81 -18.28 1.66
C PRO A 51 8.02 -18.69 0.40
N ASP A 52 8.34 -19.83 -0.19
CA ASP A 52 7.70 -20.40 -1.39
C ASP A 52 6.45 -21.25 -1.08
N ASP A 53 6.04 -21.40 0.19
CA ASP A 53 4.79 -22.07 0.57
C ASP A 53 3.58 -21.22 0.17
N GLU A 54 2.75 -21.72 -0.76
CA GLU A 54 1.55 -21.05 -1.25
C GLU A 54 0.40 -21.00 -0.21
N SER A 55 0.54 -21.62 0.96
CA SER A 55 -0.47 -21.58 2.04
C SER A 55 -0.49 -20.24 2.81
N GLU A 56 -0.72 -19.15 2.08
CA GLU A 56 -0.80 -17.79 2.63
C GLU A 56 -1.84 -17.65 3.75
N VAL A 57 -1.37 -17.42 4.98
CA VAL A 57 -2.21 -16.96 6.09
C VAL A 57 -2.51 -15.48 5.91
N PHE A 58 -3.46 -15.18 5.03
CA PHE A 58 -3.87 -13.82 4.69
C PHE A 58 -4.96 -13.27 5.62
N ARG A 59 -4.86 -12.01 6.04
CA ARG A 59 -5.90 -11.30 6.81
C ARG A 59 -6.56 -10.20 6.00
N THR A 60 -7.82 -10.40 5.64
CA THR A 60 -8.65 -9.47 4.86
C THR A 60 -9.28 -8.32 5.69
N SER A 61 -8.88 -8.13 6.95
CA SER A 61 -9.50 -7.12 7.83
C SER A 61 -8.48 -6.52 8.81
N PRO A 62 -8.40 -5.17 8.92
CA PRO A 62 -7.55 -4.49 9.89
C PRO A 62 -7.79 -4.99 11.32
N ARG A 63 -6.71 -5.32 12.03
CA ARG A 63 -6.71 -5.57 13.47
C ARG A 63 -5.62 -4.75 14.14
N ARG A 64 -5.84 -4.36 15.40
CA ARG A 64 -4.85 -3.65 16.21
C ARG A 64 -3.61 -4.52 16.44
N VAL A 65 -2.46 -3.86 16.53
CA VAL A 65 -1.18 -4.46 16.89
C VAL A 65 -1.06 -4.39 18.41
N ASP A 66 -1.57 -5.41 19.11
CA ASP A 66 -1.80 -5.38 20.56
C ASP A 66 -0.51 -5.13 21.39
N ALA A 67 0.67 -5.50 20.86
CA ALA A 67 1.95 -5.22 21.49
C ALA A 67 2.33 -3.72 21.59
N LEU A 68 1.67 -2.87 20.80
CA LEU A 68 1.80 -1.41 20.86
C LEU A 68 0.69 -0.76 21.71
N GLU A 69 -0.18 -1.54 22.36
CA GLU A 69 -1.24 -1.00 23.22
C GLU A 69 -0.66 -0.16 24.38
N GLY A 70 -1.30 0.99 24.64
CA GLY A 70 -0.86 1.94 25.66
C GLY A 70 0.32 2.82 25.24
N ARG A 71 0.91 2.62 24.04
CA ARG A 71 1.82 3.58 23.41
C ARG A 71 1.03 4.51 22.48
N THR A 72 1.46 5.76 22.41
CA THR A 72 1.00 6.69 21.37
C THR A 72 1.97 6.63 20.21
N ILE A 73 1.62 5.92 19.14
CA ILE A 73 2.41 5.91 17.90
C ILE A 73 2.13 7.20 17.13
N VAL A 74 3.17 7.80 16.57
CA VAL A 74 3.11 9.07 15.82
C VAL A 74 3.52 8.94 14.36
N SER A 75 4.28 7.92 14.00
CA SER A 75 4.62 7.58 12.61
C SER A 75 4.77 6.07 12.45
N ILE A 76 4.45 5.56 11.27
CA ILE A 76 4.74 4.19 10.83
C ILE A 76 5.60 4.21 9.54
N ALA A 77 6.30 3.13 9.26
CA ALA A 77 6.92 2.84 7.98
C ALA A 77 6.80 1.33 7.69
N CYS A 78 6.67 0.97 6.41
CA CYS A 78 6.36 -0.39 5.95
C CYS A 78 7.22 -0.70 4.73
N ALA A 79 7.98 -1.80 4.79
CA ALA A 79 8.74 -2.38 3.69
C ALA A 79 8.20 -3.78 3.39
N GLU A 80 8.64 -4.41 2.29
CA GLU A 80 8.12 -5.72 1.86
C GLU A 80 8.29 -6.82 2.90
N SER A 81 9.38 -6.76 3.68
CA SER A 81 9.76 -7.79 4.65
C SER A 81 9.79 -7.34 6.11
N HIS A 82 9.61 -6.06 6.41
CA HIS A 82 9.52 -5.58 7.80
C HIS A 82 8.81 -4.24 7.95
N ASN A 83 8.62 -3.84 9.20
CA ASN A 83 7.88 -2.65 9.59
C ASN A 83 8.61 -1.90 10.71
N LEU A 84 8.42 -0.59 10.76
CA LEU A 84 8.87 0.28 11.83
C LEU A 84 7.71 1.13 12.38
N ALA A 85 7.73 1.43 13.66
CA ALA A 85 6.84 2.40 14.29
C ALA A 85 7.59 3.34 15.25
N LEU A 86 7.19 4.61 15.29
CA LEU A 86 7.76 5.65 16.14
C LEU A 86 6.75 6.03 17.22
N ASP A 87 7.10 5.89 18.50
CA ASP A 87 6.27 6.37 19.60
C ASP A 87 6.53 7.85 19.93
N ALA A 88 5.59 8.48 20.65
CA ALA A 88 5.65 9.91 21.00
C ALA A 88 6.85 10.30 21.88
N ASP A 89 7.48 9.34 22.58
CA ASP A 89 8.73 9.54 23.32
C ASP A 89 9.94 9.60 22.39
N GLY A 90 9.77 9.28 21.10
CA GLY A 90 10.83 9.22 20.09
C GLY A 90 11.52 7.86 20.01
N ARG A 91 10.93 6.78 20.55
CA ARG A 91 11.48 5.42 20.45
C ARG A 91 11.01 4.72 19.18
N VAL A 92 11.91 3.95 18.58
CA VAL A 92 11.63 3.13 17.41
C VAL A 92 11.33 1.70 17.81
N TRP A 93 10.33 1.12 17.15
CA TRP A 93 9.89 -0.25 17.27
C TRP A 93 10.00 -0.94 15.91
N ALA A 94 10.37 -2.22 15.88
CA ALA A 94 10.54 -2.97 14.65
C ALA A 94 9.95 -4.40 14.78
N TRP A 95 9.39 -4.93 13.68
CA TRP A 95 8.91 -6.32 13.55
C TRP A 95 8.83 -6.75 12.08
N GLY A 96 8.83 -8.06 11.83
CA GLY A 96 8.92 -8.66 10.48
C GLY A 96 10.09 -9.64 10.38
N SER A 97 10.65 -9.81 9.18
CA SER A 97 11.95 -10.47 9.00
C SER A 97 13.06 -9.63 9.63
N ALA A 98 13.96 -10.33 10.32
CA ALA A 98 15.17 -9.83 10.95
C ALA A 98 16.44 -10.21 10.16
N GLU A 99 16.29 -10.88 9.01
CA GLU A 99 17.38 -11.24 8.11
C GLU A 99 18.12 -10.00 7.59
N HIS A 100 19.41 -10.14 7.30
CA HIS A 100 20.39 -9.05 7.14
C HIS A 100 20.28 -7.95 8.24
N GLY A 101 19.77 -8.25 9.43
CA GLY A 101 19.71 -7.30 10.55
C GLY A 101 18.72 -6.13 10.41
N ARG A 102 17.85 -6.14 9.40
CA ARG A 102 17.01 -4.98 8.97
C ARG A 102 16.09 -4.37 10.04
N LEU A 103 15.87 -5.06 11.16
CA LEU A 103 15.10 -4.56 12.31
C LEU A 103 15.92 -3.75 13.33
N GLY A 104 17.24 -3.93 13.41
CA GLY A 104 18.10 -3.16 14.33
C GLY A 104 17.98 -3.55 15.82
N ILE A 105 17.27 -4.64 16.13
CA ILE A 105 16.88 -5.04 17.49
C ILE A 105 17.94 -5.85 18.25
N ALA A 106 19.11 -6.13 17.67
CA ALA A 106 20.15 -6.89 18.37
C ALA A 106 20.74 -6.07 19.53
N GLU A 107 21.16 -6.76 20.60
CA GLU A 107 21.88 -6.13 21.71
C GLU A 107 23.38 -6.22 21.46
N THR A 108 24.05 -5.08 21.28
CA THR A 108 25.48 -5.00 20.93
C THR A 108 26.39 -5.79 21.88
N ASP A 109 26.08 -5.80 23.18
CA ASP A 109 26.88 -6.51 24.20
C ASP A 109 26.60 -8.03 24.24
N ALA A 110 25.51 -8.50 23.62
CA ALA A 110 25.14 -9.91 23.52
C ALA A 110 25.58 -10.56 22.19
N LEU A 111 26.03 -9.76 21.24
CA LEU A 111 26.50 -10.21 19.93
C LEU A 111 27.85 -10.96 20.03
N PRO A 112 28.01 -12.11 19.37
CA PRO A 112 29.29 -12.83 19.30
C PRO A 112 30.43 -11.95 18.76
N SER A 113 31.64 -12.11 19.30
CA SER A 113 32.82 -11.38 18.78
C SER A 113 33.25 -11.83 17.39
N ASP A 114 32.79 -12.99 16.94
CA ASP A 114 32.97 -13.48 15.59
C ASP A 114 31.87 -12.87 14.68
N PRO A 115 32.22 -12.12 13.61
CA PRO A 115 31.23 -11.53 12.71
C PRO A 115 30.42 -12.59 11.93
N TYR A 116 30.98 -13.78 11.71
CA TYR A 116 30.32 -14.90 11.01
C TYR A 116 29.36 -15.69 11.92
N ASP A 117 29.52 -15.61 13.26
CA ASP A 117 28.57 -16.25 14.18
C ASP A 117 27.27 -15.45 14.27
N THR A 118 26.29 -15.89 13.48
CA THR A 118 24.92 -15.35 13.45
C THR A 118 23.94 -16.14 14.31
N THR A 119 24.40 -17.13 15.11
CA THR A 119 23.51 -18.06 15.84
C THR A 119 22.63 -17.40 16.91
N THR A 120 23.01 -16.21 17.38
CA THR A 120 22.24 -15.40 18.34
C THR A 120 21.20 -14.50 17.68
N LEU A 121 21.16 -14.42 16.34
CA LEU A 121 20.21 -13.57 15.61
C LEU A 121 18.92 -14.34 15.31
N HIS A 122 17.80 -13.79 15.74
CA HIS A 122 16.49 -14.25 15.27
C HIS A 122 16.34 -13.96 13.78
N LYS A 123 15.72 -14.87 13.02
CA LYS A 123 15.36 -14.62 11.61
C LYS A 123 14.06 -13.83 11.45
N ILE A 124 13.13 -13.96 12.39
CA ILE A 124 11.81 -13.33 12.36
C ILE A 124 11.49 -12.81 13.76
N GLN A 125 10.95 -11.59 13.83
CA GLN A 125 10.42 -10.96 15.03
C GLN A 125 8.93 -10.67 14.81
N PRO A 126 8.01 -11.53 15.28
CA PRO A 126 6.58 -11.39 15.00
C PRO A 126 5.85 -10.39 15.90
N VAL A 127 6.56 -9.76 16.84
CA VAL A 127 6.02 -8.84 17.83
C VAL A 127 6.87 -7.56 17.83
N PRO A 128 6.28 -6.36 17.74
CA PRO A 128 7.01 -5.09 17.87
C PRO A 128 7.97 -5.07 19.06
N THR A 129 9.26 -4.93 18.76
CA THR A 129 10.36 -4.85 19.74
C THR A 129 11.07 -3.51 19.62
N VAL A 130 11.49 -2.92 20.74
CA VAL A 130 12.24 -1.66 20.76
C VAL A 130 13.62 -1.85 20.13
N VAL A 131 13.99 -0.90 19.28
CA VAL A 131 15.33 -0.79 18.68
C VAL A 131 16.28 -0.16 19.71
N CYS A 132 16.83 -0.97 20.62
CA CYS A 132 17.60 -0.51 21.78
C CYS A 132 18.84 0.34 21.42
N GLY A 133 19.46 0.13 20.25
CA GLY A 133 20.60 0.94 19.77
C GLY A 133 20.29 2.44 19.59
N LEU A 134 19.01 2.82 19.52
CA LEU A 134 18.57 4.23 19.46
C LEU A 134 18.19 4.80 20.84
N GLN A 135 18.44 4.10 21.94
CA GLN A 135 18.08 4.57 23.27
C GLN A 135 18.74 5.92 23.60
N GLY A 136 17.92 6.91 23.97
CA GLY A 136 18.38 8.28 24.25
C GLY A 136 18.54 9.15 22.99
N LYS A 137 18.35 8.61 21.79
CA LYS A 137 18.16 9.37 20.56
C LYS A 137 16.68 9.71 20.41
N ARG A 138 16.36 10.97 20.11
CA ARG A 138 14.98 11.39 19.84
C ARG A 138 14.72 11.35 18.35
N VAL A 139 14.14 10.23 17.89
CA VAL A 139 13.80 10.01 16.48
C VAL A 139 12.55 10.82 16.11
N THR A 140 12.55 11.37 14.90
CA THR A 140 11.48 12.21 14.34
C THR A 140 10.94 11.70 13.01
N GLN A 141 11.71 10.88 12.27
CA GLN A 141 11.25 10.25 11.04
C GLN A 141 11.82 8.83 10.90
N LEU A 142 11.06 7.96 10.23
CA LEU A 142 11.43 6.61 9.83
C LEU A 142 11.36 6.48 8.31
N ALA A 143 12.25 5.69 7.73
CA ALA A 143 12.14 5.18 6.36
C ALA A 143 12.70 3.75 6.32
N CYS A 144 12.14 2.87 5.50
CA CYS A 144 12.62 1.51 5.34
C CYS A 144 12.28 0.98 3.96
N ALA A 145 13.16 0.12 3.45
CA ALA A 145 12.95 -0.66 2.24
C ALA A 145 13.33 -2.12 2.52
N ASP A 146 13.40 -2.98 1.52
CA ASP A 146 13.46 -4.43 1.72
C ASP A 146 14.57 -4.90 2.64
N PHE A 147 15.79 -4.38 2.50
CA PHE A 147 16.99 -4.94 3.14
C PHE A 147 17.53 -4.11 4.31
N HIS A 148 17.07 -2.86 4.46
CA HIS A 148 17.59 -1.93 5.47
C HIS A 148 16.56 -0.88 5.91
N SER A 149 16.96 -0.14 6.93
CA SER A 149 16.16 0.87 7.62
C SER A 149 16.99 2.12 7.87
N LEU A 150 16.34 3.28 7.79
CA LEU A 150 16.87 4.58 8.18
C LEU A 150 15.98 5.23 9.24
N CYS A 151 16.59 6.06 10.10
CA CYS A 151 15.83 7.03 10.89
C CYS A 151 16.55 8.38 10.98
N LEU A 152 15.75 9.43 11.16
CA LEU A 152 16.20 10.80 11.36
C LEU A 152 15.93 11.20 12.82
N THR A 153 16.87 11.88 13.45
CA THR A 153 16.70 12.46 14.79
C THR A 153 16.39 13.96 14.74
N GLU A 154 15.86 14.49 15.84
CA GLU A 154 15.60 15.93 16.02
C GLU A 154 16.84 16.83 15.83
N GLN A 155 18.04 16.29 16.03
CA GLN A 155 19.30 16.99 15.82
C GLN A 155 19.69 17.10 14.34
N GLY A 156 19.06 16.31 13.46
CA GLY A 156 19.41 16.15 12.05
C GLY A 156 20.36 14.99 11.77
N ASP A 157 20.73 14.20 12.80
CA ASP A 157 21.53 12.98 12.63
C ASP A 157 20.69 11.89 11.94
N VAL A 158 21.28 11.24 10.93
CA VAL A 158 20.73 10.04 10.29
C VAL A 158 21.40 8.79 10.85
N TRP A 159 20.61 7.75 11.08
CA TRP A 159 21.06 6.44 11.52
C TRP A 159 20.55 5.35 10.56
N ALA A 160 21.37 4.32 10.31
CA ALA A 160 21.05 3.21 9.42
C ALA A 160 21.31 1.86 10.08
N TRP A 161 20.64 0.80 9.61
CA TRP A 161 20.92 -0.60 9.94
C TRP A 161 20.25 -1.53 8.92
N GLY A 162 20.74 -2.77 8.79
CA GLY A 162 20.34 -3.70 7.74
C GLY A 162 21.50 -4.15 6.86
N SER A 163 21.21 -4.53 5.62
CA SER A 163 22.23 -4.88 4.62
C SER A 163 23.15 -3.70 4.29
N ALA A 164 24.44 -3.99 4.16
CA ALA A 164 25.49 -3.06 3.71
C ALA A 164 25.73 -3.12 2.19
N ARG A 165 25.07 -4.04 1.48
CA ARG A 165 25.24 -4.23 0.03
C ARG A 165 24.96 -2.94 -0.74
N TYR A 166 25.64 -2.75 -1.86
CA TYR A 166 25.59 -1.53 -2.68
C TYR A 166 25.90 -0.23 -1.90
N GLY A 167 26.58 -0.32 -0.74
CA GLY A 167 26.87 0.85 0.09
C GLY A 167 25.66 1.42 0.84
N LEU A 168 24.55 0.68 0.97
CA LEU A 168 23.28 1.14 1.55
C LEU A 168 23.38 1.76 2.95
N LEU A 169 24.39 1.36 3.74
CA LEU A 169 24.67 1.89 5.07
C LEU A 169 25.57 3.14 5.11
N ALA A 170 25.93 3.71 3.97
CA ALA A 170 26.80 4.89 3.89
C ALA A 170 28.16 4.68 4.59
N MET A 171 28.84 3.57 4.26
CA MET A 171 30.15 3.17 4.78
C MET A 171 31.08 2.69 3.67
N GLU A 172 32.31 3.21 3.62
CA GLU A 172 33.37 2.72 2.72
C GLU A 172 33.98 1.38 3.21
N ASP A 173 34.35 1.29 4.49
CA ASP A 173 34.90 0.07 5.10
C ASP A 173 33.79 -0.73 5.81
N VAL A 174 33.37 -1.83 5.20
CA VAL A 174 32.39 -2.78 5.74
C VAL A 174 33.04 -4.02 6.38
N SER A 175 34.37 -4.12 6.42
CA SER A 175 35.09 -5.34 6.84
C SER A 175 34.90 -5.73 8.32
N GLY A 176 34.45 -4.79 9.16
CA GLY A 176 34.12 -5.02 10.57
C GLY A 176 32.65 -5.34 10.86
N LEU A 177 31.80 -5.46 9.82
CA LEU A 177 30.38 -5.79 9.95
C LEU A 177 30.16 -7.31 10.01
N ARG A 178 28.89 -7.75 10.11
CA ARG A 178 28.52 -9.17 10.09
C ARG A 178 28.37 -9.68 8.68
N THR A 179 28.61 -10.96 8.51
CA THR A 179 28.53 -11.67 7.22
C THR A 179 27.85 -13.01 7.44
N PHE A 180 27.08 -13.50 6.46
CA PHE A 180 26.48 -14.83 6.57
C PHE A 180 27.52 -15.94 6.34
N PRO A 181 27.47 -17.07 7.06
CA PRO A 181 28.42 -18.18 6.86
C PRO A 181 28.39 -18.79 5.45
N ASP A 182 27.23 -18.72 4.79
CA ASP A 182 26.97 -19.35 3.49
C ASP A 182 27.12 -18.37 2.30
N ASP A 183 27.30 -17.07 2.57
CA ASP A 183 27.50 -16.00 1.57
C ASP A 183 28.41 -14.90 2.16
N GLU A 184 29.63 -14.80 1.64
CA GLU A 184 30.63 -13.86 2.16
C GLU A 184 30.42 -12.40 1.73
N HIS A 185 29.52 -12.14 0.78
CA HIS A 185 29.20 -10.81 0.25
C HIS A 185 27.90 -10.24 0.82
N GLU A 186 27.04 -11.06 1.44
CA GLU A 186 25.95 -10.59 2.29
C GLU A 186 26.45 -10.00 3.63
N VAL A 187 27.04 -8.82 3.55
CA VAL A 187 27.50 -8.03 4.69
C VAL A 187 26.36 -7.18 5.25
N PHE A 188 26.20 -7.13 6.57
CA PHE A 188 25.08 -6.45 7.24
C PHE A 188 25.39 -5.99 8.67
N GLN A 189 24.55 -5.09 9.18
CA GLN A 189 24.67 -4.50 10.51
C GLN A 189 23.34 -4.58 11.28
N PRO A 190 23.21 -5.46 12.30
CA PRO A 190 21.95 -5.68 13.02
C PRO A 190 21.66 -4.68 14.14
N THR A 191 22.46 -3.62 14.28
CA THR A 191 22.28 -2.55 15.27
C THR A 191 22.44 -1.16 14.63
N PRO A 192 21.61 -0.16 14.98
CA PRO A 192 21.71 1.20 14.44
C PRO A 192 23.12 1.81 14.55
N ILE A 193 23.63 2.28 13.41
CA ILE A 193 24.86 3.06 13.30
C ILE A 193 24.57 4.49 12.84
N PHE A 194 25.41 5.43 13.26
CA PHE A 194 25.35 6.82 12.85
C PHE A 194 26.05 7.01 11.50
N LEU A 195 25.43 7.75 10.58
CA LEU A 195 26.01 8.01 9.25
C LEU A 195 27.07 9.11 9.32
N GLU A 196 28.33 8.70 9.49
CA GLU A 196 29.49 9.59 9.63
C GLU A 196 29.65 10.58 8.46
N GLY A 197 29.36 10.16 7.22
CA GLY A 197 29.41 11.02 6.03
C GLY A 197 28.44 12.21 6.04
N LEU A 198 27.40 12.19 6.89
CA LEU A 198 26.45 13.30 7.09
C LEU A 198 26.75 14.13 8.34
N ARG A 199 27.85 13.86 9.06
CA ARG A 199 28.17 14.55 10.32
C ARG A 199 28.30 16.07 10.13
N GLY A 200 27.47 16.81 10.86
CA GLY A 200 27.43 18.28 10.83
C GLY A 200 26.50 18.87 9.77
N THR A 201 26.01 18.05 8.83
CA THR A 201 24.93 18.42 7.91
C THR A 201 23.60 18.10 8.57
N ARG A 202 22.78 19.13 8.85
CA ARG A 202 21.47 18.92 9.47
C ARG A 202 20.47 18.41 8.43
N ILE A 203 20.20 17.12 8.43
CA ILE A 203 19.14 16.53 7.61
C ILE A 203 17.76 16.91 8.17
N VAL A 204 16.79 17.15 7.29
CA VAL A 204 15.40 17.48 7.63
C VAL A 204 14.38 16.47 7.11
N GLN A 205 14.73 15.68 6.10
CA GLN A 205 13.94 14.53 5.66
C GLN A 205 14.83 13.41 5.12
N VAL A 206 14.45 12.16 5.41
CA VAL A 206 15.03 10.94 4.82
C VAL A 206 14.02 10.22 3.92
N SER A 207 14.52 9.53 2.89
CA SER A 207 13.79 8.57 2.05
C SER A 207 14.68 7.36 1.74
N CYS A 208 14.08 6.19 1.61
CA CYS A 208 14.74 4.89 1.58
C CYS A 208 14.09 4.02 0.49
N ALA A 209 14.86 3.60 -0.50
CA ALA A 209 14.45 2.69 -1.57
C ALA A 209 15.19 1.34 -1.46
N LYS A 210 14.84 0.36 -2.31
CA LYS A 210 15.38 -1.01 -2.20
C LYS A 210 16.91 -1.11 -2.34
N GLN A 211 17.52 -0.24 -3.15
CA GLN A 211 18.97 -0.27 -3.43
C GLN A 211 19.65 1.09 -3.28
N HIS A 212 18.92 2.17 -2.94
CA HIS A 212 19.51 3.48 -2.69
C HIS A 212 18.70 4.32 -1.69
N ASN A 213 19.26 5.43 -1.28
CA ASN A 213 18.69 6.37 -0.30
C ASN A 213 18.82 7.79 -0.82
N VAL A 214 17.85 8.64 -0.47
CA VAL A 214 17.86 10.07 -0.78
C VAL A 214 17.42 10.86 0.45
N VAL A 215 18.16 11.89 0.82
CA VAL A 215 17.89 12.75 1.97
C VAL A 215 18.02 14.22 1.56
N VAL A 216 17.36 15.12 2.30
CA VAL A 216 17.48 16.57 2.10
C VAL A 216 17.86 17.27 3.40
N ASP A 217 18.79 18.22 3.31
CA ASP A 217 19.28 19.03 4.42
C ASP A 217 18.52 20.33 4.63
N GLN A 218 18.74 20.99 5.77
CA GLN A 218 18.08 22.24 6.16
C GLN A 218 18.28 23.43 5.21
N SER A 219 19.21 23.34 4.24
CA SER A 219 19.46 24.35 3.21
C SER A 219 18.80 24.01 1.87
N GLY A 220 18.14 22.85 1.76
CA GLY A 220 17.57 22.33 0.52
C GLY A 220 18.56 21.50 -0.31
N GLY A 221 19.76 21.20 0.21
CA GLY A 221 20.73 20.33 -0.44
C GLY A 221 20.29 18.87 -0.39
N VAL A 222 20.26 18.20 -1.54
CA VAL A 222 19.90 16.78 -1.65
C VAL A 222 21.15 15.91 -1.68
N TRP A 223 21.16 14.86 -0.87
CA TRP A 223 22.25 13.89 -0.79
C TRP A 223 21.70 12.49 -1.10
N ALA A 224 22.43 11.68 -1.86
CA ALA A 224 22.06 10.30 -2.15
C ALA A 224 23.24 9.34 -2.03
N TRP A 225 22.93 8.07 -1.75
CA TRP A 225 23.90 6.97 -1.77
C TRP A 225 23.23 5.63 -2.01
N GLY A 226 24.03 4.59 -2.29
CA GLY A 226 23.55 3.27 -2.71
C GLY A 226 23.92 2.94 -4.16
N SER A 227 23.23 1.94 -4.73
CA SER A 227 23.29 1.60 -6.16
C SER A 227 23.07 2.82 -7.04
N ALA A 228 24.00 3.05 -7.96
CA ALA A 228 23.98 4.11 -8.95
C ALA A 228 23.53 3.63 -10.34
N ARG A 229 23.29 2.32 -10.52
CA ARG A 229 22.81 1.73 -11.78
C ARG A 229 21.48 2.37 -12.21
N TYR A 230 21.30 2.57 -13.51
CA TYR A 230 20.19 3.35 -14.08
C TYR A 230 20.09 4.79 -13.51
N GLY A 231 21.17 5.36 -12.98
CA GLY A 231 21.22 6.77 -12.57
C GLY A 231 20.44 7.13 -11.32
N ARG A 232 19.88 6.17 -10.56
CA ARG A 232 18.89 6.41 -9.48
C ARG A 232 19.37 7.29 -8.31
N VAL A 233 20.68 7.44 -8.13
CA VAL A 233 21.32 8.37 -7.16
C VAL A 233 21.48 9.81 -7.67
N GLY A 234 21.29 10.08 -8.96
CA GLY A 234 21.32 11.44 -9.52
C GLY A 234 22.71 12.02 -9.75
N ILE A 235 23.70 11.16 -10.01
CA ILE A 235 25.11 11.51 -10.25
C ILE A 235 25.42 11.33 -11.74
N GLU A 236 26.04 12.34 -12.36
CA GLU A 236 26.32 12.39 -13.80
C GLU A 236 27.37 11.34 -14.24
N ASN A 237 28.48 11.23 -13.49
CA ASN A 237 29.63 10.39 -13.86
C ASN A 237 29.66 9.08 -13.07
N ILE A 238 28.69 8.19 -13.32
CA ILE A 238 28.62 6.90 -12.61
C ILE A 238 29.76 5.92 -12.98
N GLY A 239 30.41 6.09 -14.14
CA GLY A 239 31.47 5.19 -14.61
C GLY A 239 32.82 5.28 -13.88
N GLU A 240 32.97 6.20 -12.92
CA GLU A 240 34.13 6.28 -12.01
C GLU A 240 33.81 5.72 -10.61
N LEU A 241 32.59 5.25 -10.37
CA LEU A 241 32.16 4.71 -9.07
C LEU A 241 32.64 3.25 -8.87
N PRO A 242 32.78 2.80 -7.61
CA PRO A 242 32.96 1.39 -7.29
C PRO A 242 31.87 0.48 -7.89
N THR A 243 32.27 -0.73 -8.29
CA THR A 243 31.38 -1.81 -8.74
C THR A 243 31.21 -2.86 -7.64
N ASP A 244 30.07 -3.55 -7.60
CA ASP A 244 29.87 -4.71 -6.72
C ASP A 244 30.84 -5.86 -7.09
N PRO A 245 31.42 -6.59 -6.12
CA PRO A 245 32.35 -7.69 -6.42
C PRO A 245 31.71 -8.88 -7.14
N ASP A 246 30.39 -9.10 -6.98
CA ASP A 246 29.65 -10.17 -7.65
C ASP A 246 29.01 -9.74 -8.98
N ASP A 247 28.78 -8.44 -9.16
CA ASP A 247 28.22 -7.86 -10.39
C ASP A 247 29.00 -6.59 -10.80
N GLU A 248 29.92 -6.75 -11.77
CA GLU A 248 30.71 -5.65 -12.34
C GLU A 248 29.84 -4.55 -13.00
N GLN A 249 28.57 -4.82 -13.33
CA GLN A 249 27.62 -3.82 -13.87
C GLN A 249 26.99 -2.97 -12.75
N GLU A 250 26.96 -3.46 -11.51
CA GLU A 250 26.28 -2.81 -10.39
C GLU A 250 27.20 -1.78 -9.73
N VAL A 251 27.30 -0.61 -10.37
CA VAL A 251 27.97 0.56 -9.79
C VAL A 251 27.20 1.14 -8.60
N PHE A 252 27.91 1.58 -7.56
CA PHE A 252 27.30 2.18 -6.37
C PHE A 252 28.19 3.27 -5.74
N THR A 253 27.59 4.18 -4.97
CA THR A 253 28.36 5.09 -4.11
C THR A 253 28.20 4.69 -2.63
N PRO A 254 29.31 4.34 -1.94
CA PRO A 254 29.28 3.96 -0.53
C PRO A 254 29.14 5.15 0.42
N GLU A 255 29.19 6.39 -0.07
CA GLU A 255 29.11 7.59 0.77
C GLU A 255 27.99 8.55 0.31
N PRO A 256 27.33 9.25 1.26
CA PRO A 256 26.35 10.28 0.97
C PRO A 256 26.94 11.39 0.10
N THR A 257 26.48 11.46 -1.15
CA THR A 257 27.00 12.37 -2.17
C THR A 257 26.00 13.51 -2.41
N LEU A 258 26.44 14.77 -2.32
CA LEU A 258 25.60 15.96 -2.57
C LEU A 258 25.32 16.13 -4.07
N LEU A 259 24.06 16.07 -4.49
CA LEU A 259 23.65 16.20 -5.90
C LEU A 259 23.85 17.64 -6.38
N HIS A 260 24.89 17.85 -7.20
CA HIS A 260 25.25 19.19 -7.69
C HIS A 260 24.28 19.73 -8.76
N ALA A 261 23.49 18.87 -9.41
CA ALA A 261 22.50 19.26 -10.42
C ALA A 261 21.35 20.11 -9.83
N LEU A 262 21.00 19.90 -8.55
CA LEU A 262 19.94 20.65 -7.84
C LEU A 262 20.46 21.94 -7.16
N ARG A 263 21.69 22.38 -7.48
CA ARG A 263 22.26 23.60 -6.88
C ARG A 263 21.52 24.86 -7.36
N GLY A 264 20.93 25.56 -6.40
CA GLY A 264 20.15 26.78 -6.64
C GLY A 264 18.67 26.58 -6.30
N GLU A 265 18.20 25.33 -6.39
CA GLU A 265 16.89 24.91 -5.93
C GLU A 265 16.87 24.75 -4.40
N VAL A 266 15.75 25.09 -3.78
CA VAL A 266 15.52 24.85 -2.35
C VAL A 266 14.58 23.66 -2.23
N ILE A 267 15.14 22.45 -2.16
CA ILE A 267 14.34 21.23 -2.04
C ILE A 267 13.71 21.14 -0.64
N VAL A 268 12.42 20.82 -0.60
CA VAL A 268 11.62 20.69 0.63
C VAL A 268 11.07 19.28 0.84
N GLN A 269 11.03 18.46 -0.21
CA GLN A 269 10.69 17.05 -0.11
C GLN A 269 11.51 16.21 -1.09
N VAL A 270 11.88 15.00 -0.68
CA VAL A 270 12.43 13.93 -1.52
C VAL A 270 11.61 12.64 -1.38
N ALA A 271 11.54 11.84 -2.43
CA ALA A 271 10.99 10.49 -2.42
C ALA A 271 11.81 9.58 -3.33
N CYS A 272 12.06 8.33 -2.94
CA CYS A 272 12.71 7.35 -3.80
C CYS A 272 12.03 5.99 -3.74
N ALA A 273 12.02 5.29 -4.86
CA ALA A 273 11.57 3.91 -5.03
C ALA A 273 12.67 3.08 -5.73
N ALA A 274 12.45 1.80 -6.03
CA ALA A 274 13.55 0.88 -6.42
C ALA A 274 14.41 1.36 -7.60
N TYR A 275 13.82 2.07 -8.57
CA TYR A 275 14.46 2.44 -9.84
C TYR A 275 14.64 3.95 -10.06
N HIS A 276 13.94 4.79 -9.30
CA HIS A 276 13.92 6.24 -9.52
C HIS A 276 13.71 7.05 -8.24
N SER A 277 13.91 8.35 -8.37
CA SER A 277 13.86 9.34 -7.31
C SER A 277 13.15 10.60 -7.79
N LEU A 278 12.47 11.27 -6.86
CA LEU A 278 11.78 12.54 -7.04
C LEU A 278 12.27 13.56 -6.00
N ALA A 279 12.35 14.83 -6.39
CA ALA A 279 12.52 15.96 -5.48
C ALA A 279 11.49 17.06 -5.80
N LEU A 280 11.03 17.74 -4.74
CA LEU A 280 10.08 18.87 -4.80
C LEU A 280 10.76 20.11 -4.22
N SER A 281 10.79 21.19 -4.99
CA SER A 281 11.30 22.50 -4.56
C SER A 281 10.26 23.32 -3.80
N ALA A 282 10.72 24.32 -3.04
CA ALA A 282 9.89 25.19 -2.21
C ALA A 282 8.88 26.05 -2.99
N ASP A 283 9.11 26.27 -4.29
CA ASP A 283 8.21 26.96 -5.22
C ASP A 283 7.24 26.03 -5.95
N GLY A 284 7.37 24.70 -5.74
CA GLY A 284 6.42 23.69 -6.21
C GLY A 284 6.75 23.06 -7.55
N GLU A 285 8.00 23.14 -8.00
CA GLU A 285 8.51 22.44 -9.19
C GLU A 285 9.04 21.04 -8.80
N VAL A 286 8.89 20.07 -9.71
CA VAL A 286 9.22 18.66 -9.48
C VAL A 286 10.40 18.26 -10.35
N TRP A 287 11.33 17.50 -9.78
CA TRP A 287 12.52 16.96 -10.43
C TRP A 287 12.53 15.44 -10.31
N ALA A 288 12.93 14.74 -11.37
CA ALA A 288 12.98 13.29 -11.44
C ALA A 288 14.31 12.79 -12.04
N TRP A 289 14.77 11.62 -11.61
CA TRP A 289 15.94 10.91 -12.15
C TRP A 289 15.90 9.42 -11.80
N GLY A 290 16.65 8.60 -12.54
CA GLY A 290 16.61 7.14 -12.46
C GLY A 290 16.17 6.48 -13.77
N SER A 291 15.66 5.25 -13.70
CA SER A 291 15.14 4.53 -14.87
C SER A 291 13.94 5.25 -15.49
N ALA A 292 13.94 5.39 -16.82
CA ALA A 292 12.84 5.97 -17.59
C ALA A 292 11.83 4.92 -18.08
N ARG A 293 12.03 3.63 -17.74
CA ARG A 293 11.05 2.56 -18.01
C ARG A 293 9.65 2.93 -17.52
N TYR A 294 8.62 2.48 -18.24
CA TYR A 294 7.20 2.75 -17.96
C TYR A 294 6.84 4.24 -17.77
N GLY A 295 7.68 5.17 -18.21
CA GLY A 295 7.43 6.60 -18.02
C GLY A 295 7.60 7.11 -16.59
N LEU A 296 8.24 6.36 -15.68
CA LEU A 296 8.31 6.64 -14.22
C LEU A 296 8.77 8.06 -13.84
N LEU A 297 9.52 8.72 -14.71
CA LEU A 297 10.10 10.04 -14.49
C LEU A 297 9.15 11.21 -14.85
N GLY A 298 8.11 10.98 -15.66
CA GLY A 298 7.18 12.05 -16.05
C GLY A 298 7.74 12.97 -17.15
N LEU A 299 8.77 12.54 -17.88
CA LEU A 299 9.50 13.36 -18.87
C LEU A 299 8.93 13.15 -20.28
N ASP A 300 8.76 14.25 -21.02
CA ASP A 300 8.16 14.25 -22.37
C ASP A 300 9.10 13.76 -23.48
N ASP A 301 10.42 13.97 -23.33
CA ASP A 301 11.46 13.53 -24.27
C ASP A 301 12.38 12.53 -23.55
N VAL A 302 12.32 11.27 -23.99
CA VAL A 302 13.16 10.17 -23.52
C VAL A 302 14.08 9.60 -24.61
N ASP A 303 13.96 10.05 -25.85
CA ASP A 303 14.70 9.54 -27.02
C ASP A 303 16.18 9.92 -26.97
N ALA A 304 16.50 11.03 -26.29
CA ALA A 304 17.85 11.53 -26.11
C ALA A 304 18.57 10.98 -24.86
N LEU A 305 17.93 10.10 -24.10
CA LEU A 305 18.51 9.54 -22.87
C LEU A 305 19.59 8.49 -23.16
N PRO A 306 20.60 8.34 -22.28
CA PRO A 306 21.50 7.19 -22.34
C PRO A 306 20.72 5.90 -22.12
N ALA A 307 21.03 4.89 -22.92
CA ALA A 307 20.61 3.51 -22.70
C ALA A 307 21.65 2.76 -21.84
N ASP A 308 21.20 1.72 -21.15
CA ASP A 308 22.08 0.79 -20.46
C ASP A 308 22.99 0.04 -21.46
N PRO A 309 24.29 -0.19 -21.15
CA PRO A 309 25.20 -0.89 -22.06
C PRO A 309 24.83 -2.34 -22.36
N ASP A 310 24.08 -3.00 -21.46
CA ASP A 310 23.72 -4.41 -21.54
C ASP A 310 22.25 -4.63 -21.96
N ASP A 311 21.37 -3.64 -21.74
CA ASP A 311 20.03 -3.55 -22.35
C ASP A 311 19.79 -2.19 -23.02
N GLU A 312 19.97 -2.14 -24.35
CA GLU A 312 19.71 -0.93 -25.16
C GLU A 312 18.24 -0.43 -25.07
N GLN A 313 17.31 -1.19 -24.49
CA GLN A 313 15.92 -0.78 -24.24
C GLN A 313 15.72 -0.13 -22.85
N GLU A 314 16.68 -0.26 -21.93
CA GLU A 314 16.65 0.37 -20.61
C GLU A 314 17.31 1.76 -20.65
N VAL A 315 16.52 2.76 -21.05
CA VAL A 315 16.91 4.18 -20.96
C VAL A 315 16.74 4.74 -19.55
N PHE A 316 17.64 5.64 -19.16
CA PHE A 316 17.63 6.27 -17.83
C PHE A 316 18.11 7.72 -17.84
N GLN A 317 17.67 8.50 -16.85
CA GLN A 317 18.08 9.89 -16.66
C GLN A 317 19.07 9.95 -15.47
N PRO A 318 20.38 10.16 -15.71
CA PRO A 318 21.41 10.06 -14.67
C PRO A 318 21.43 11.22 -13.68
N THR A 319 20.87 12.37 -14.03
CA THR A 319 20.87 13.59 -13.21
C THR A 319 19.45 14.13 -13.02
N PRO A 320 19.14 14.78 -11.88
CA PRO A 320 17.85 15.44 -11.67
C PRO A 320 17.42 16.35 -12.83
N THR A 321 16.32 15.99 -13.50
CA THR A 321 15.70 16.77 -14.58
C THR A 321 14.30 17.20 -14.18
N ARG A 322 13.91 18.42 -14.54
CA ARG A 322 12.60 18.97 -14.17
C ARG A 322 11.47 18.30 -14.97
N VAL A 323 10.38 18.01 -14.29
CA VAL A 323 9.15 17.42 -14.85
C VAL A 323 8.27 18.55 -15.41
N ASP A 324 8.56 18.97 -16.65
CA ASP A 324 7.95 20.16 -17.28
C ASP A 324 6.41 20.12 -17.34
N GLY A 325 5.79 18.93 -17.43
CA GLY A 325 4.33 18.77 -17.37
C GLY A 325 3.68 19.24 -16.06
N LEU A 326 4.45 19.34 -14.96
CA LEU A 326 3.99 19.86 -13.67
C LEU A 326 4.35 21.34 -13.42
N CYS A 327 5.03 22.00 -14.36
CA CYS A 327 5.47 23.38 -14.21
C CYS A 327 4.28 24.32 -13.92
N GLY A 328 4.40 25.11 -12.85
CA GLY A 328 3.36 26.06 -12.43
C GLY A 328 2.09 25.45 -11.82
N LYS A 329 2.02 24.12 -11.62
CA LYS A 329 0.87 23.46 -10.95
C LYS A 329 0.84 23.68 -9.43
N ARG A 330 1.91 24.24 -8.84
CA ARG A 330 2.10 24.42 -7.38
C ARG A 330 2.00 23.08 -6.63
N VAL A 331 2.89 22.14 -6.96
CA VAL A 331 2.97 20.86 -6.25
C VAL A 331 3.36 21.11 -4.78
N VAL A 332 2.74 20.39 -3.85
CA VAL A 332 2.98 20.46 -2.39
C VAL A 332 3.35 19.12 -1.77
N GLN A 333 3.19 18.02 -2.51
CA GLN A 333 3.66 16.70 -2.12
C GLN A 333 4.03 15.87 -3.35
N VAL A 334 5.12 15.12 -3.28
CA VAL A 334 5.48 14.06 -4.23
C VAL A 334 5.61 12.69 -3.53
N VAL A 335 5.25 11.60 -4.20
CA VAL A 335 5.45 10.22 -3.72
C VAL A 335 5.73 9.29 -4.90
N CYS A 336 6.39 8.16 -4.66
CA CYS A 336 6.68 7.13 -5.67
C CYS A 336 6.65 5.72 -5.07
N SER A 337 6.36 4.73 -5.90
CA SER A 337 6.58 3.28 -5.69
C SER A 337 7.41 2.72 -6.84
N GLU A 338 7.69 1.41 -6.86
CA GLU A 338 8.45 0.75 -7.93
C GLU A 338 7.96 1.07 -9.36
N GLN A 339 6.64 1.24 -9.53
CA GLN A 339 6.00 1.32 -10.84
C GLN A 339 5.20 2.63 -11.05
N ASN A 340 5.14 3.52 -10.06
CA ASN A 340 4.32 4.73 -10.13
C ASN A 340 4.95 5.93 -9.44
N SER A 341 4.54 7.11 -9.90
CA SER A 341 4.85 8.40 -9.30
C SER A 341 3.57 9.23 -9.19
N MET A 342 3.45 10.03 -8.13
CA MET A 342 2.32 10.95 -7.95
C MET A 342 2.75 12.29 -7.35
N ALA A 343 2.02 13.33 -7.73
CA ALA A 343 2.16 14.69 -7.20
C ALA A 343 0.79 15.24 -6.75
N VAL A 344 0.75 15.91 -5.61
CA VAL A 344 -0.46 16.60 -5.09
C VAL A 344 -0.23 18.10 -5.19
N CYS A 345 -1.19 18.84 -5.75
CA CYS A 345 -1.14 20.28 -5.92
C CYS A 345 -1.83 21.03 -4.77
N ALA A 346 -1.46 22.29 -4.57
CA ALA A 346 -1.98 23.13 -3.48
C ALA A 346 -3.50 23.42 -3.55
N ASP A 347 -4.16 23.13 -4.67
CA ASP A 347 -5.62 23.21 -4.90
C ASP A 347 -6.34 21.85 -4.77
N GLY A 348 -5.61 20.79 -4.41
CA GLY A 348 -6.15 19.43 -4.23
C GLY A 348 -6.06 18.55 -5.48
N ASP A 349 -5.70 19.10 -6.64
CA ASP A 349 -5.48 18.32 -7.86
C ASP A 349 -4.34 17.31 -7.66
N VAL A 350 -4.61 16.05 -7.99
CA VAL A 350 -3.62 14.97 -7.90
C VAL A 350 -3.23 14.53 -9.31
N TRP A 351 -1.93 14.37 -9.52
CA TRP A 351 -1.34 13.94 -10.79
C TRP A 351 -0.62 12.61 -10.59
N SER A 352 -0.72 11.70 -11.57
CA SER A 352 -0.10 10.37 -11.53
C SER A 352 0.52 9.97 -12.87
N TRP A 353 1.65 9.27 -12.83
CA TRP A 353 2.35 8.73 -14.01
C TRP A 353 3.13 7.45 -13.65
N GLY A 354 3.69 6.78 -14.65
CA GLY A 354 4.23 5.41 -14.53
C GLY A 354 3.31 4.34 -15.13
N ALA A 355 3.43 3.10 -14.66
CA ALA A 355 2.65 1.96 -15.14
C ALA A 355 1.15 2.09 -14.81
N ALA A 356 0.29 1.80 -15.78
CA ALA A 356 -1.16 1.93 -15.70
C ALA A 356 -1.88 0.62 -15.32
N ASP A 357 -1.14 -0.49 -15.27
CA ASP A 357 -1.65 -1.80 -14.90
C ASP A 357 -2.42 -1.76 -13.57
N CYS A 358 -3.44 -2.61 -13.45
CA CYS A 358 -4.30 -2.71 -12.26
C CYS A 358 -5.07 -1.43 -11.87
N GLY A 359 -5.09 -0.40 -12.73
CA GLY A 359 -5.69 0.89 -12.40
C GLY A 359 -4.87 1.72 -11.40
N LEU A 360 -3.55 1.46 -11.29
CA LEU A 360 -2.66 2.16 -10.35
C LEU A 360 -2.56 3.67 -10.60
N LEU A 361 -2.78 4.12 -11.83
CA LEU A 361 -2.91 5.54 -12.20
C LEU A 361 -4.30 6.14 -11.91
N GLY A 362 -5.24 5.41 -11.31
CA GLY A 362 -6.55 5.95 -10.93
C GLY A 362 -7.44 6.44 -12.08
N THR A 363 -7.15 6.07 -13.33
CA THR A 363 -7.90 6.45 -14.53
C THR A 363 -8.65 5.27 -15.14
N ASP A 364 -9.90 5.48 -15.57
CA ASP A 364 -10.75 4.45 -16.20
C ASP A 364 -10.39 4.17 -17.68
N ASP A 365 -9.58 5.01 -18.32
CA ASP A 365 -9.27 4.97 -19.77
C ASP A 365 -7.81 4.53 -20.04
N VAL A 366 -7.51 3.27 -19.73
CA VAL A 366 -6.16 2.69 -19.85
C VAL A 366 -5.73 2.54 -21.32
N ASP A 367 -6.68 2.25 -22.22
CA ASP A 367 -6.44 2.05 -23.65
C ASP A 367 -5.96 3.34 -24.35
N SER A 368 -6.35 4.52 -23.86
CA SER A 368 -5.94 5.82 -24.43
C SER A 368 -4.50 6.23 -24.10
N LEU A 369 -3.83 5.56 -23.16
CA LEU A 369 -2.53 5.99 -22.63
C LEU A 369 -1.34 5.67 -23.55
N ALA A 370 -1.52 4.79 -24.54
CA ALA A 370 -0.47 4.37 -25.45
C ALA A 370 -0.28 5.35 -26.62
N SER A 371 0.97 5.80 -26.83
CA SER A 371 1.41 6.30 -28.14
C SER A 371 1.78 5.12 -29.07
N GLU A 372 1.67 5.28 -30.39
CA GLU A 372 2.09 4.23 -31.35
C GLU A 372 3.60 3.88 -31.26
N GLU A 373 4.40 4.75 -30.66
CA GLU A 373 5.85 4.59 -30.48
C GLU A 373 6.20 3.69 -29.28
N ALA A 374 5.41 3.78 -28.19
CA ALA A 374 5.59 3.00 -26.96
C ALA A 374 5.40 1.47 -27.13
N LEU A 375 4.74 1.05 -28.21
CA LEU A 375 4.41 -0.36 -28.49
C LEU A 375 5.60 -1.20 -29.02
N ARG A 376 6.81 -0.64 -29.13
CA ARG A 376 7.95 -1.30 -29.79
C ARG A 376 8.85 -2.16 -28.87
N THR A 377 8.72 -2.05 -27.56
CA THR A 377 9.69 -2.60 -26.58
C THR A 377 9.01 -3.45 -25.50
N SER A 378 8.29 -4.50 -25.89
CA SER A 378 7.93 -5.59 -24.98
C SER A 378 8.10 -6.94 -25.68
N ILE A 379 9.11 -7.70 -25.25
CA ILE A 379 9.21 -9.14 -25.51
C ILE A 379 8.89 -9.84 -24.19
N LEU A 380 7.75 -10.55 -24.18
CA LEU A 380 7.14 -11.35 -23.12
C LEU A 380 6.10 -10.63 -22.23
N VAL A 381 4.90 -11.23 -22.21
CA VAL A 381 3.71 -10.93 -21.37
C VAL A 381 2.94 -9.64 -21.71
N GLY A 382 2.01 -9.78 -22.68
CA GLY A 382 0.84 -8.88 -22.84
C GLY A 382 1.11 -7.44 -23.28
N PRO A 383 0.05 -6.65 -23.52
CA PRO A 383 0.16 -5.19 -23.59
C PRO A 383 0.31 -4.62 -22.17
N ILE A 384 1.46 -4.02 -21.89
CA ILE A 384 1.69 -3.23 -20.67
C ILE A 384 1.32 -1.78 -21.00
N TYR A 385 0.43 -1.18 -20.22
CA TYR A 385 0.01 0.21 -20.40
C TYR A 385 0.73 1.10 -19.40
N PHE A 386 1.08 2.33 -19.80
CA PHE A 386 1.75 3.29 -18.94
C PHE A 386 1.53 4.72 -19.44
N SER A 387 1.79 5.71 -18.58
CA SER A 387 1.80 7.12 -18.98
C SER A 387 3.14 7.76 -18.68
N ALA A 388 3.79 8.29 -19.73
CA ALA A 388 5.02 9.06 -19.65
C ALA A 388 4.82 10.50 -19.18
N ALA A 389 3.60 11.05 -19.36
CA ALA A 389 3.24 12.37 -18.90
C ALA A 389 2.39 12.29 -17.61
N PRO A 390 2.51 13.25 -16.68
CA PRO A 390 1.59 13.37 -15.54
C PRO A 390 0.12 13.54 -15.99
N LEU A 391 -0.76 12.66 -15.49
CA LEU A 391 -2.21 12.70 -15.72
C LEU A 391 -2.96 13.24 -14.51
N GLN A 392 -3.91 14.16 -14.70
CA GLN A 392 -4.77 14.68 -13.61
C GLN A 392 -5.88 13.67 -13.25
N LEU A 393 -6.03 13.37 -11.96
CA LEU A 393 -7.14 12.57 -11.42
C LEU A 393 -8.43 13.41 -11.29
N PRO A 394 -9.50 13.10 -12.04
CA PRO A 394 -10.73 13.88 -11.99
C PRO A 394 -11.52 13.64 -10.70
N GLY A 395 -12.01 14.72 -10.07
CA GLY A 395 -12.89 14.64 -8.90
C GLY A 395 -12.18 14.53 -7.55
N VAL A 396 -10.85 14.62 -7.52
CA VAL A 396 -10.05 14.71 -6.29
C VAL A 396 -9.78 16.19 -6.00
N HIS A 397 -10.47 16.77 -5.01
CA HIS A 397 -10.47 18.22 -4.75
C HIS A 397 -10.36 18.61 -3.26
N ASP A 398 -10.22 17.63 -2.36
CA ASP A 398 -10.06 17.85 -0.92
C ASP A 398 -8.63 17.48 -0.50
N ALA A 399 -8.22 17.76 0.75
CA ALA A 399 -6.88 17.43 1.23
C ALA A 399 -6.60 15.92 1.11
N VAL A 400 -5.52 15.54 0.43
CA VAL A 400 -5.15 14.14 0.17
C VAL A 400 -3.85 13.79 0.87
N GLN A 401 -3.81 12.61 1.50
CA GLN A 401 -2.58 11.91 1.83
C GLN A 401 -2.45 10.72 0.88
N VAL A 402 -1.41 10.71 0.05
CA VAL A 402 -1.18 9.61 -0.90
C VAL A 402 -0.20 8.61 -0.30
N ALA A 403 -0.53 7.31 -0.39
CA ALA A 403 0.39 6.21 -0.15
C ALA A 403 0.42 5.29 -1.38
N LEU A 404 1.61 4.92 -1.83
CA LEU A 404 1.83 4.02 -2.96
C LEU A 404 2.54 2.75 -2.49
N ALA A 405 2.17 1.61 -3.08
CA ALA A 405 2.88 0.35 -2.98
C ALA A 405 2.99 -0.31 -4.36
N ASN A 406 3.92 -1.24 -4.48
CA ASN A 406 4.30 -1.91 -5.74
C ASN A 406 3.13 -2.57 -6.50
N LYS A 407 2.08 -3.00 -5.79
CA LYS A 407 0.91 -3.69 -6.36
C LYS A 407 -0.43 -3.00 -6.04
N HIS A 408 -0.39 -1.87 -5.31
CA HIS A 408 -1.59 -1.19 -4.82
C HIS A 408 -1.33 0.32 -4.64
N ALA A 409 -2.10 1.16 -5.31
CA ALA A 409 -2.20 2.59 -4.98
C ALA A 409 -3.29 2.79 -3.91
N LEU A 410 -2.97 3.48 -2.81
CA LEU A 410 -3.93 3.84 -1.77
C LEU A 410 -3.97 5.36 -1.57
N VAL A 411 -4.87 6.00 -2.30
CA VAL A 411 -5.20 7.42 -2.11
C VAL A 411 -6.11 7.56 -0.88
N LEU A 412 -5.65 8.24 0.16
CA LEU A 412 -6.47 8.60 1.31
C LEU A 412 -6.88 10.07 1.22
N CYS A 413 -8.13 10.32 0.82
CA CYS A 413 -8.71 11.65 0.96
C CYS A 413 -8.95 11.94 2.44
N ALA A 414 -8.17 12.85 3.02
CA ALA A 414 -8.38 13.42 4.34
C ALA A 414 -9.53 14.45 4.26
N LEU A 415 -10.76 13.94 4.24
CA LEU A 415 -11.99 14.74 4.29
C LEU A 415 -12.12 15.36 5.70
N ASP A 416 -11.51 16.53 5.89
CA ASP A 416 -11.52 17.20 7.20
C ASP A 416 -12.95 17.67 7.55
N ARG A 417 -13.42 17.25 8.74
CA ARG A 417 -14.60 17.78 9.47
C ARG A 417 -16.01 17.53 8.93
N ASP A 418 -16.34 16.29 8.55
CA ASP A 418 -17.57 15.65 9.04
C ASP A 418 -17.58 14.13 8.76
N GLU A 419 -17.51 13.30 9.81
CA GLU A 419 -17.49 11.82 9.70
C GLU A 419 -18.74 11.25 9.00
N ALA A 420 -19.83 12.02 8.91
CA ALA A 420 -21.12 11.59 8.37
C ALA A 420 -21.22 11.69 6.84
N THR A 421 -20.47 12.59 6.20
CA THR A 421 -20.59 12.91 4.76
C THR A 421 -19.56 12.15 3.92
N GLY A 422 -18.31 12.04 4.36
CA GLY A 422 -17.23 11.46 3.56
C GLY A 422 -17.43 10.00 3.16
N ALA A 423 -17.84 9.15 4.12
CA ALA A 423 -18.17 7.75 3.84
C ALA A 423 -19.40 7.56 2.92
N ALA A 424 -20.20 8.60 2.70
CA ALA A 424 -21.28 8.56 1.71
C ALA A 424 -20.76 8.82 0.28
N GLY A 425 -19.69 9.61 0.11
CA GLY A 425 -19.10 9.93 -1.19
C GLY A 425 -18.50 8.70 -1.87
N VAL A 426 -17.58 7.99 -1.21
CA VAL A 426 -16.95 6.78 -1.76
C VAL A 426 -17.97 5.69 -2.06
N CYS A 427 -18.95 5.48 -1.18
CA CYS A 427 -20.04 4.53 -1.42
C CYS A 427 -20.98 4.95 -2.56
N ALA A 428 -21.13 6.25 -2.84
CA ALA A 428 -21.88 6.75 -3.99
C ALA A 428 -21.11 6.57 -5.30
N ALA A 429 -19.78 6.78 -5.30
CA ALA A 429 -18.92 6.52 -6.45
C ALA A 429 -18.92 5.03 -6.84
N LEU A 430 -18.77 4.12 -5.85
CA LEU A 430 -18.91 2.68 -6.06
C LEU A 430 -20.33 2.30 -6.53
N GLY A 431 -21.37 2.98 -6.03
CA GLY A 431 -22.73 2.80 -6.52
C GLY A 431 -22.88 3.14 -8.00
N LYS A 432 -22.33 4.29 -8.42
CA LYS A 432 -22.31 4.73 -9.82
C LYS A 432 -21.59 3.72 -10.73
N LEU A 433 -20.41 3.24 -10.31
CA LEU A 433 -19.63 2.25 -11.04
C LEU A 433 -20.38 0.91 -11.23
N LEU A 434 -21.21 0.51 -10.27
CA LEU A 434 -22.11 -0.64 -10.41
C LEU A 434 -23.28 -0.36 -11.37
N ASP A 435 -23.78 0.89 -11.40
CA ASP A 435 -24.90 1.31 -12.24
C ASP A 435 -24.52 1.50 -13.72
N ASP A 436 -23.32 2.01 -14.01
CA ASP A 436 -22.80 2.15 -15.38
C ASP A 436 -22.07 0.88 -15.88
N GLY A 437 -21.41 0.13 -14.99
CA GLY A 437 -20.68 -1.09 -15.31
C GLY A 437 -19.42 -0.85 -16.13
N THR A 438 -18.79 0.32 -15.98
CA THR A 438 -17.56 0.72 -16.66
C THR A 438 -16.37 -0.08 -16.13
N GLY A 439 -15.64 -0.78 -16.99
CA GLY A 439 -14.53 -1.65 -16.57
C GLY A 439 -14.96 -3.01 -15.98
N ALA A 440 -16.24 -3.38 -16.09
CA ALA A 440 -16.74 -4.65 -15.56
C ALA A 440 -16.15 -5.87 -16.30
N ASP A 441 -15.51 -6.76 -15.55
CA ASP A 441 -14.78 -7.94 -16.03
C ASP A 441 -15.51 -9.27 -15.75
N VAL A 442 -16.60 -9.23 -14.96
CA VAL A 442 -17.48 -10.37 -14.71
C VAL A 442 -18.94 -10.02 -14.95
N HIS A 443 -19.64 -10.91 -15.65
CA HIS A 443 -21.05 -10.83 -16.01
C HIS A 443 -21.81 -11.98 -15.33
N PHE A 444 -22.79 -11.65 -14.48
CA PHE A 444 -23.65 -12.65 -13.85
C PHE A 444 -24.98 -12.78 -14.55
N THR A 445 -25.44 -14.01 -14.77
CA THR A 445 -26.82 -14.33 -15.17
C THR A 445 -27.52 -15.06 -14.03
N VAL A 446 -28.75 -14.68 -13.71
CA VAL A 446 -29.47 -15.21 -12.53
C VAL A 446 -30.64 -16.08 -12.99
N GLY A 447 -30.65 -17.35 -12.59
CA GLY A 447 -31.64 -18.35 -13.03
C GLY A 447 -31.72 -18.49 -14.56
N ASP A 448 -32.93 -18.53 -15.10
CA ASP A 448 -33.23 -18.55 -16.55
C ASP A 448 -33.41 -17.14 -17.15
N SER A 449 -32.94 -16.09 -16.46
CA SER A 449 -33.09 -14.70 -16.93
C SER A 449 -32.18 -14.36 -18.10
N SER A 450 -32.65 -13.45 -18.96
CA SER A 450 -31.83 -12.74 -19.94
C SER A 450 -31.11 -11.51 -19.37
N ARG A 451 -31.40 -11.11 -18.13
CA ARG A 451 -30.73 -9.98 -17.47
C ARG A 451 -29.31 -10.37 -17.05
N THR A 452 -28.34 -9.56 -17.50
CA THR A 452 -26.95 -9.67 -17.10
C THR A 452 -26.60 -8.58 -16.09
N PHE A 453 -25.99 -8.94 -14.98
CA PHE A 453 -25.44 -8.01 -14.00
C PHE A 453 -23.93 -7.85 -14.24
N ARG A 454 -23.50 -6.62 -14.51
CA ARG A 454 -22.09 -6.27 -14.66
C ARG A 454 -21.46 -6.01 -13.31
N ALA A 455 -20.26 -6.51 -13.07
CA ALA A 455 -19.51 -6.24 -11.86
C ALA A 455 -18.00 -6.42 -12.09
N HIS A 456 -17.23 -6.04 -11.07
CA HIS A 456 -15.78 -5.99 -11.04
C HIS A 456 -15.26 -7.04 -10.03
N ARG A 457 -14.51 -8.06 -10.47
CA ARG A 457 -14.00 -9.15 -9.61
C ARG A 457 -13.20 -8.59 -8.45
N LEU A 458 -12.33 -7.60 -8.68
CA LEU A 458 -11.57 -6.90 -7.63
C LEU A 458 -12.47 -6.35 -6.51
N ILE A 459 -13.52 -5.60 -6.85
CA ILE A 459 -14.43 -4.98 -5.88
C ILE A 459 -15.23 -6.06 -5.14
N LEU A 460 -15.64 -7.12 -5.84
CA LEU A 460 -16.34 -8.25 -5.24
C LEU A 460 -15.44 -9.02 -4.26
N CYS A 461 -14.21 -9.35 -4.63
CA CYS A 461 -13.25 -10.05 -3.77
C CYS A 461 -12.86 -9.22 -2.55
N ALA A 462 -12.52 -7.95 -2.72
CA ALA A 462 -12.15 -7.04 -1.64
C ALA A 462 -13.26 -6.84 -0.60
N ARG A 463 -14.53 -7.11 -0.95
CA ARG A 463 -15.70 -6.76 -0.14
C ARG A 463 -16.60 -7.95 0.21
N SER A 464 -16.38 -9.12 -0.37
CA SER A 464 -17.13 -10.36 -0.13
C SER A 464 -16.21 -11.58 -0.13
N GLU A 465 -16.13 -12.26 1.02
CA GLU A 465 -15.35 -13.50 1.17
C GLU A 465 -15.85 -14.62 0.24
N TYR A 466 -17.15 -14.65 -0.07
CA TYR A 466 -17.72 -15.59 -1.05
C TYR A 466 -17.13 -15.38 -2.44
N PHE A 467 -17.04 -14.13 -2.91
CA PHE A 467 -16.46 -13.83 -4.22
C PHE A 467 -14.93 -13.92 -4.20
N SER A 468 -14.27 -13.59 -3.08
CA SER A 468 -12.84 -13.84 -2.88
C SER A 468 -12.48 -15.32 -3.00
N ARG A 469 -13.34 -16.24 -2.57
CA ARG A 469 -13.17 -17.69 -2.78
C ARG A 469 -13.57 -18.14 -4.20
N MET A 470 -14.49 -17.43 -4.85
CA MET A 470 -14.94 -17.74 -6.22
C MET A 470 -13.93 -17.34 -7.30
N PHE A 471 -13.17 -16.25 -7.09
CA PHE A 471 -12.25 -15.69 -8.08
C PHE A 471 -10.80 -15.60 -7.60
N GLY A 472 -10.43 -16.20 -6.46
CA GLY A 472 -9.19 -15.88 -5.72
C GLY A 472 -7.92 -15.75 -6.56
N GLU A 473 -7.64 -16.74 -7.41
CA GLU A 473 -6.46 -16.75 -8.30
C GLU A 473 -6.63 -15.78 -9.50
N THR A 474 -7.85 -15.66 -10.03
CA THR A 474 -8.17 -14.86 -11.23
C THR A 474 -8.51 -13.39 -10.97
N ALA A 475 -8.60 -12.98 -9.69
CA ALA A 475 -8.80 -11.60 -9.25
C ALA A 475 -7.48 -10.88 -8.95
N THR A 476 -6.34 -11.51 -9.25
CA THR A 476 -5.00 -10.90 -9.21
C THR A 476 -4.73 -10.09 -10.48
N ALA A 477 -3.81 -9.12 -10.42
CA ALA A 477 -3.30 -8.36 -11.57
C ALA A 477 -3.12 -9.20 -12.85
N SER A 478 -2.35 -10.29 -12.74
CA SER A 478 -2.08 -11.24 -13.81
C SER A 478 -3.33 -12.02 -14.23
N GLY A 479 -4.15 -12.47 -13.28
CA GLY A 479 -5.41 -13.15 -13.54
C GLY A 479 -6.48 -12.28 -14.20
N LEU A 480 -6.37 -10.96 -14.12
CA LEU A 480 -7.22 -10.01 -14.85
C LEU A 480 -6.76 -9.83 -16.30
N ALA A 481 -5.44 -9.77 -16.53
CA ALA A 481 -4.84 -9.57 -17.86
C ALA A 481 -5.05 -10.76 -18.82
N GLU A 482 -5.06 -11.99 -18.29
CA GLU A 482 -5.27 -13.21 -19.11
C GLU A 482 -6.73 -13.67 -19.21
N ALA A 483 -7.63 -13.20 -18.33
CA ALA A 483 -8.99 -13.69 -18.28
C ALA A 483 -9.94 -12.94 -19.23
N ALA A 484 -10.39 -13.65 -20.27
CA ALA A 484 -11.58 -13.24 -21.02
C ALA A 484 -12.79 -13.03 -20.08
N LEU A 485 -13.63 -12.04 -20.42
CA LEU A 485 -14.81 -11.64 -19.64
C LEU A 485 -15.60 -12.85 -19.12
N GLN A 486 -15.62 -13.00 -17.78
CA GLN A 486 -16.13 -14.21 -17.16
C GLN A 486 -17.66 -14.16 -17.06
N GLN A 487 -18.34 -15.16 -17.62
CA GLN A 487 -19.79 -15.33 -17.41
C GLN A 487 -20.03 -16.34 -16.28
N VAL A 488 -20.74 -15.90 -15.24
CA VAL A 488 -21.06 -16.71 -14.06
C VAL A 488 -22.57 -16.86 -13.92
N ARG A 489 -23.07 -18.10 -13.97
CA ARG A 489 -24.49 -18.38 -13.73
C ARG A 489 -24.75 -18.55 -12.24
N VAL A 490 -25.79 -17.88 -11.73
CA VAL A 490 -26.22 -17.91 -10.33
C VAL A 490 -27.62 -18.51 -10.27
N GLU A 491 -27.71 -19.76 -9.85
CA GLU A 491 -28.98 -20.51 -9.82
C GLU A 491 -29.70 -20.44 -8.46
N GLU A 492 -29.04 -19.92 -7.42
CA GLU A 492 -29.49 -20.03 -6.02
C GLU A 492 -30.27 -18.82 -5.47
N CYS A 493 -30.59 -17.81 -6.28
CA CYS A 493 -31.32 -16.60 -5.82
C CYS A 493 -32.17 -15.98 -6.94
N THR A 494 -33.09 -15.08 -6.57
CA THR A 494 -33.83 -14.25 -7.55
C THR A 494 -32.96 -13.10 -8.06
N GLU A 495 -33.25 -12.59 -9.27
CA GLU A 495 -32.57 -11.41 -9.83
C GLU A 495 -32.56 -10.23 -8.85
N PHE A 496 -33.69 -10.01 -8.16
CA PHE A 496 -33.82 -8.91 -7.21
C PHE A 496 -32.91 -9.11 -6.00
N ALA A 497 -32.89 -10.31 -5.41
CA ALA A 497 -32.01 -10.61 -4.29
C ALA A 497 -30.52 -10.50 -4.68
N PHE A 498 -30.18 -10.87 -5.91
CA PHE A 498 -28.83 -10.70 -6.45
C PHE A 498 -28.45 -9.23 -6.64
N GLU A 499 -29.35 -8.40 -7.20
CA GLU A 499 -29.13 -6.95 -7.33
C GLU A 499 -28.97 -6.27 -5.97
N ALA A 500 -29.84 -6.61 -5.01
CA ALA A 500 -29.77 -6.11 -3.64
C ALA A 500 -28.44 -6.49 -2.97
N MET A 501 -27.96 -7.72 -3.18
CA MET A 501 -26.66 -8.18 -2.70
C MET A 501 -25.50 -7.41 -3.36
N LEU A 502 -25.51 -7.21 -4.67
CA LEU A 502 -24.48 -6.42 -5.37
C LEU A 502 -24.46 -4.96 -4.88
N ARG A 503 -25.61 -4.28 -4.81
CA ARG A 503 -25.71 -2.91 -4.29
C ARG A 503 -25.20 -2.80 -2.85
N TRP A 504 -25.48 -3.81 -2.02
CA TRP A 504 -24.96 -3.88 -0.65
C TRP A 504 -23.43 -4.09 -0.62
N ILE A 505 -22.88 -4.98 -1.45
CA ILE A 505 -21.42 -5.21 -1.53
C ILE A 505 -20.73 -3.89 -1.90
N TYR A 506 -21.18 -3.20 -2.95
CA TYR A 506 -20.54 -1.96 -3.42
C TYR A 506 -20.72 -0.82 -2.42
N THR A 507 -21.96 -0.52 -2.00
CA THR A 507 -22.28 0.73 -1.29
C THR A 507 -22.39 0.58 0.23
N GLY A 508 -22.44 -0.65 0.76
CA GLY A 508 -22.73 -0.93 2.17
C GLY A 508 -24.15 -0.57 2.61
N ARG A 509 -25.04 -0.26 1.65
CA ARG A 509 -26.45 0.10 1.86
C ARG A 509 -27.31 -0.61 0.81
N VAL A 510 -28.56 -0.87 1.17
CA VAL A 510 -29.59 -1.31 0.23
C VAL A 510 -30.95 -0.90 0.80
N ASP A 511 -31.79 -0.30 -0.04
CA ASP A 511 -33.17 0.04 0.30
C ASP A 511 -34.07 -1.08 -0.22
N LEU A 512 -34.81 -1.75 0.67
CA LEU A 512 -35.64 -2.91 0.36
C LEU A 512 -37.12 -2.53 0.47
N HIS A 513 -37.93 -3.01 -0.48
CA HIS A 513 -39.39 -2.86 -0.47
C HIS A 513 -40.05 -4.11 0.14
N ASP A 514 -41.27 -4.00 0.65
CA ASP A 514 -41.91 -5.05 1.46
C ASP A 514 -42.03 -6.41 0.74
N GLU A 515 -42.33 -6.41 -0.56
CA GLU A 515 -42.43 -7.62 -1.39
C GLU A 515 -41.09 -8.33 -1.58
N THR A 516 -39.97 -7.64 -1.32
CA THR A 516 -38.61 -8.09 -1.65
C THR A 516 -37.79 -8.53 -0.44
N LEU A 517 -38.27 -8.22 0.77
CA LEU A 517 -37.60 -8.57 2.01
C LEU A 517 -37.57 -10.09 2.23
N ALA A 518 -38.62 -10.80 1.82
CA ALA A 518 -38.74 -12.26 1.99
C ALA A 518 -37.68 -13.02 1.16
N ASP A 519 -37.50 -12.67 -0.12
CA ASP A 519 -36.51 -13.30 -1.00
C ASP A 519 -35.07 -13.07 -0.53
N VAL A 520 -34.75 -11.85 -0.09
CA VAL A 520 -33.42 -11.51 0.43
C VAL A 520 -33.14 -12.25 1.74
N VAL A 521 -34.14 -12.42 2.61
CA VAL A 521 -34.03 -13.20 3.84
C VAL A 521 -33.87 -14.70 3.54
N ASP A 522 -34.62 -15.29 2.61
CA ASP A 522 -34.51 -16.71 2.28
C ASP A 522 -33.15 -17.07 1.62
N VAL A 523 -32.56 -16.15 0.84
CA VAL A 523 -31.19 -16.29 0.32
C VAL A 523 -30.14 -16.14 1.43
N ALA A 524 -30.37 -15.25 2.40
CA ALA A 524 -29.49 -15.07 3.56
C ALA A 524 -29.55 -16.28 4.51
N ASP A 525 -30.73 -16.79 4.83
CA ASP A 525 -30.97 -17.92 5.74
C ASP A 525 -30.30 -19.20 5.24
N ARG A 526 -30.37 -19.46 3.94
CA ARG A 526 -29.69 -20.60 3.30
C ARG A 526 -28.16 -20.53 3.38
N ARG A 527 -27.57 -19.34 3.60
CA ARG A 527 -26.11 -19.13 3.75
C ARG A 527 -25.66 -18.90 5.20
N ALA A 528 -26.52 -18.36 6.05
CA ALA A 528 -26.25 -18.08 7.47
C ALA A 528 -25.92 -19.33 8.30
N ALA A 529 -26.28 -20.52 7.81
CA ALA A 529 -25.85 -21.81 8.38
C ALA A 529 -24.32 -22.01 8.45
N HIS A 530 -23.51 -21.15 7.81
CA HIS A 530 -22.05 -21.31 7.70
C HIS A 530 -21.22 -20.08 8.11
N THR A 531 -21.79 -19.03 8.74
CA THR A 531 -20.96 -17.88 9.21
C THR A 531 -21.62 -17.04 10.31
N PRO A 532 -21.02 -16.91 11.51
CA PRO A 532 -21.45 -15.95 12.52
C PRO A 532 -20.78 -14.56 12.35
N ASP A 533 -21.42 -13.52 12.90
CA ASP A 533 -20.93 -12.13 13.08
C ASP A 533 -20.66 -11.24 11.86
N ARG A 534 -21.73 -10.74 11.22
CA ARG A 534 -21.76 -9.38 10.62
C ARG A 534 -23.12 -8.70 10.85
N ARG A 535 -23.12 -7.40 11.20
CA ARG A 535 -24.34 -6.60 11.44
C ARG A 535 -24.68 -5.69 10.26
N VAL A 536 -25.84 -5.88 9.63
CA VAL A 536 -26.37 -5.02 8.54
C VAL A 536 -27.17 -3.84 9.12
N ARG A 537 -27.39 -2.78 8.32
CA ARG A 537 -28.47 -1.78 8.52
C ARG A 537 -29.35 -1.80 7.29
N VAL A 538 -30.67 -1.96 7.48
CA VAL A 538 -31.68 -1.96 6.42
C VAL A 538 -32.63 -0.80 6.65
N ARG A 539 -33.03 -0.11 5.57
CA ARG A 539 -34.03 0.96 5.59
C ARG A 539 -35.31 0.44 4.94
N VAL A 540 -36.44 0.64 5.60
CA VAL A 540 -37.77 0.19 5.14
C VAL A 540 -38.71 1.41 5.13
N PRO A 541 -39.47 1.66 4.06
CA PRO A 541 -40.45 2.75 4.01
C PRO A 541 -41.57 2.59 5.06
N ALA A 542 -42.24 3.70 5.40
CA ALA A 542 -43.26 3.71 6.45
C ALA A 542 -44.57 3.00 6.03
N LEU A 543 -44.94 1.94 6.75
CA LEU A 543 -46.21 1.24 6.59
C LEU A 543 -47.27 1.69 7.60
N SER A 544 -48.45 2.01 7.10
CA SER A 544 -49.69 2.06 7.87
C SER A 544 -50.64 0.97 7.37
N PHE A 545 -51.22 0.17 8.27
CA PHE A 545 -52.64 -0.27 8.29
C PHE A 545 -52.89 -1.38 9.34
N GLN A 546 -54.17 -1.54 9.73
CA GLN A 546 -54.70 -2.63 10.57
C GLN A 546 -55.42 -3.67 9.67
N ILE A 547 -55.72 -4.91 10.12
CA ILE A 547 -57.03 -5.31 10.70
C ILE A 547 -57.01 -6.80 11.21
N SER A 548 -58.00 -7.18 12.03
CA SER A 548 -58.13 -8.41 12.86
C SER A 548 -59.55 -9.02 12.82
N THR A 549 -59.90 -10.30 13.09
CA THR A 549 -59.22 -11.59 13.43
C THR A 549 -60.30 -12.69 13.56
N ALA A 550 -60.04 -13.99 13.28
CA ALA A 550 -60.92 -15.12 13.68
C ALA A 550 -60.21 -16.49 13.83
N ARG A 551 -60.79 -17.43 14.60
CA ARG A 551 -60.30 -18.80 14.84
C ARG A 551 -61.18 -19.86 14.17
N THR A 552 -60.58 -20.94 13.64
CA THR A 552 -61.24 -22.23 13.38
C THR A 552 -60.35 -23.41 13.84
N SER A 553 -60.93 -24.60 13.94
CA SER A 553 -60.41 -25.75 14.69
C SER A 553 -59.50 -26.72 13.91
N SER A 554 -58.78 -26.24 12.89
CA SER A 554 -58.01 -27.11 11.97
C SER A 554 -56.54 -26.69 11.82
N GLY A 555 -55.71 -27.09 12.80
CA GLY A 555 -54.31 -27.50 12.59
C GLY A 555 -53.22 -26.48 12.19
N LEU A 556 -53.53 -25.32 11.63
CA LEU A 556 -52.53 -24.37 11.10
C LEU A 556 -52.44 -23.09 11.95
N ARG A 557 -51.20 -22.70 12.29
CA ARG A 557 -50.90 -21.39 12.91
C ARG A 557 -50.56 -20.37 11.82
N GLN A 558 -51.48 -19.46 11.52
CA GLN A 558 -51.11 -18.18 10.92
C GLN A 558 -50.64 -17.21 12.00
N ILE A 559 -49.59 -16.45 11.70
CA ILE A 559 -49.03 -15.39 12.55
C ILE A 559 -49.27 -14.05 11.86
N HIS A 560 -49.66 -13.03 12.62
CA HIS A 560 -49.48 -11.62 12.29
C HIS A 560 -48.87 -10.96 13.53
N ALA A 561 -47.86 -10.10 13.35
CA ALA A 561 -47.07 -9.58 14.45
C ALA A 561 -47.37 -8.12 14.78
N ARG A 562 -47.30 -7.82 16.08
CA ARG A 562 -47.06 -6.46 16.61
C ARG A 562 -45.74 -6.51 17.37
N SER A 563 -44.81 -5.60 17.05
CA SER A 563 -43.53 -5.27 17.73
C SER A 563 -42.53 -6.41 18.04
N ALA A 564 -42.96 -7.67 18.12
CA ALA A 564 -42.11 -8.82 18.39
C ALA A 564 -41.18 -9.18 17.23
N ASP A 565 -41.49 -8.73 16.01
CA ASP A 565 -40.68 -9.06 14.84
C ASP A 565 -39.42 -8.19 14.74
N ALA A 566 -39.44 -6.94 15.24
CA ALA A 566 -38.21 -6.15 15.36
C ALA A 566 -37.21 -6.81 16.33
N ALA A 567 -37.69 -7.29 17.49
CA ALA A 567 -36.86 -8.00 18.46
C ALA A 567 -36.39 -9.38 18.00
N LYS A 568 -37.15 -10.04 17.11
CA LYS A 568 -36.73 -11.29 16.47
C LYS A 568 -35.73 -11.05 15.34
N LEU A 569 -35.88 -10.01 14.50
CA LEU A 569 -34.88 -9.63 13.50
C LEU A 569 -33.54 -9.22 14.14
N ASP A 570 -33.57 -8.46 15.25
CA ASP A 570 -32.38 -8.08 16.04
C ASP A 570 -31.56 -9.33 16.45
N ALA A 571 -32.26 -10.41 16.86
CA ALA A 571 -31.65 -11.66 17.30
C ALA A 571 -31.32 -12.65 16.16
N PHE A 572 -31.93 -12.50 14.98
CA PHE A 572 -31.85 -13.45 13.86
C PHE A 572 -30.77 -13.08 12.84
N LEU A 573 -30.60 -11.79 12.56
CA LEU A 573 -29.62 -11.28 11.58
C LEU A 573 -28.45 -10.53 12.24
N GLY A 574 -28.51 -10.26 13.55
CA GLY A 574 -27.64 -9.27 14.21
C GLY A 574 -27.88 -7.84 13.72
N VAL A 575 -29.05 -7.54 13.16
CA VAL A 575 -29.37 -6.31 12.42
C VAL A 575 -30.20 -5.35 13.24
N ARG A 576 -29.68 -4.13 13.46
CA ARG A 576 -30.51 -3.02 13.93
C ARG A 576 -31.41 -2.52 12.79
N VAL A 577 -32.69 -2.84 12.87
CA VAL A 577 -33.74 -2.28 12.01
C VAL A 577 -34.18 -0.92 12.57
N SER A 578 -34.12 0.15 11.77
CA SER A 578 -34.64 1.47 12.14
C SER A 578 -35.81 1.86 11.25
N LEU A 579 -37.01 1.89 11.82
CA LEU A 579 -38.17 2.49 11.19
C LEU A 579 -38.08 4.01 11.34
N GLN A 580 -38.19 4.75 10.22
CA GLN A 580 -38.47 6.20 10.26
C GLN A 580 -39.98 6.41 10.09
N GLY A 581 -40.53 7.28 10.92
CA GLY A 581 -41.88 7.84 10.79
C GLY A 581 -41.82 9.31 10.43
#